data_AF-A0A3D4T4U9-F1
#
_entry.id   AF-A0A3D4T4U9-F1
#
_cell.length_a   1.000
_cell.length_b   1.000
_cell.length_c   1.000
_cell.angle_alpha   90.00
_cell.angle_beta   90.00
_cell.angle_gamma   90.00
#
_symmetry.space_group_name_H-M   'P 1'
#
loop_
_entity.id
_entity.type
_entity.pdbx_description
1 polymer ?
#
loop_
_entity_poly.entity_id
_entity_poly.type
_entity_poly.pdbx_seq_one_letter_code
_entity_poly.pdbx_strand_id
1 'polypeptide(L)'
;MIKKASALLLAVLFIYLPAVPITVSAKTAVPSAEEIVKMSKYDGRDYGIITPVKDQGESNLCWAYSSIAASETSILRQNIGGADAGSLSLNPVAAAYRSFRRESDPLSNTDGDWKSGDYTKATGNPLNVAKLFSMWWGPVAGNQANIDPFANPSYRFENAFYIPENKSNPDEGIKAIKKAIAEYGAVTFQYNNLRECTYYNPKSEPGSGSSPHACTIIGWDDNIPASKFIPGAAERDGGWLVKNSYKSCEYFWLSYDNTSSSMYAFTYAEKDKYDYNYFYDGSLDDFSLRNDKVIANVFQAQKGGTNGKSELIKAVNVGVQGENVTVEVEIMKNLDYPFNGQSNVPVSGGQSAGTTAKTFEHGGYVTVELKDPVKVDPNEWFSVIVRVSNSAGNAKIVTAYRAGKDLSYVGSGENWNKLGNFVGRIKAYTSLAGCENPSDHKWRDWALTEKPTASSDGKKARTCSLCGQTETAVIEHFAKNCIADGQLVYGFEQKLTSEKF
;
A
#
# COMPACT_ATOMS: atom_id res chain seq x y z
N MET A 1 -3.61 62.40 -73.38
CA MET A 1 -4.09 63.34 -72.33
C MET A 1 -3.96 62.66 -70.98
N ILE A 2 -3.19 63.26 -70.10
CA ILE A 2 -2.85 62.78 -68.76
C ILE A 2 -4.07 62.92 -67.85
N LYS A 3 -4.49 61.85 -67.17
CA LYS A 3 -5.38 61.93 -65.99
C LYS A 3 -4.69 61.31 -64.78
N LYS A 4 -4.61 62.14 -63.72
CA LYS A 4 -4.07 61.87 -62.39
C LYS A 4 -5.02 61.01 -61.54
N ALA A 5 -4.43 60.45 -60.47
CA ALA A 5 -5.01 60.25 -59.12
C ALA A 5 -6.04 59.10 -58.97
N SER A 6 -6.04 58.28 -57.91
CA SER A 6 -5.30 58.22 -56.64
C SER A 6 -5.41 56.79 -56.08
N ALA A 7 -4.36 56.30 -55.43
CA ALA A 7 -4.39 55.05 -54.67
C ALA A 7 -5.15 55.25 -53.34
N LEU A 8 -6.14 54.40 -53.07
CA LEU A 8 -6.88 54.37 -51.82
C LEU A 8 -6.20 53.37 -50.87
N LEU A 9 -5.64 53.86 -49.77
CA LEU A 9 -5.13 53.03 -48.68
C LEU A 9 -6.32 52.43 -47.92
N LEU A 10 -6.45 51.10 -47.91
CA LEU A 10 -7.41 50.39 -47.07
C LEU A 10 -6.75 50.10 -45.72
N ALA A 11 -7.11 50.85 -44.68
CA ALA A 11 -6.68 50.57 -43.31
C ALA A 11 -7.52 49.43 -42.73
N VAL A 12 -6.90 48.27 -42.50
CA VAL A 12 -7.52 47.14 -41.78
C VAL A 12 -7.39 47.41 -40.29
N LEU A 13 -8.52 47.69 -39.63
CA LEU A 13 -8.61 47.88 -38.19
C LEU A 13 -8.58 46.51 -37.51
N PHE A 14 -7.44 46.12 -36.94
CA PHE A 14 -7.36 44.97 -36.04
C PHE A 14 -8.04 45.32 -34.71
N ILE A 15 -9.24 44.79 -34.49
CA ILE A 15 -9.90 44.83 -33.19
C ILE A 15 -9.17 43.83 -32.30
N TYR A 16 -8.29 44.35 -31.43
CA TYR A 16 -7.67 43.58 -30.35
C TYR A 16 -8.75 43.28 -29.30
N LEU A 17 -9.34 42.09 -29.37
CA LEU A 17 -10.11 41.54 -28.24
C LEU A 17 -9.10 41.18 -27.15
N PRO A 18 -9.22 41.72 -25.92
CA PRO A 18 -8.38 41.26 -24.83
C PRO A 18 -8.67 39.77 -24.59
N ALA A 19 -7.63 38.95 -24.65
CA ALA A 19 -7.70 37.55 -24.26
C ALA A 19 -8.26 37.50 -22.83
N VAL A 20 -9.44 36.89 -22.67
CA VAL A 20 -9.96 36.55 -21.36
C VAL A 20 -8.91 35.64 -20.72
N PRO A 21 -8.31 36.01 -19.58
CA PRO A 21 -7.43 35.09 -18.88
C PRO A 21 -8.27 33.86 -18.54
N ILE A 22 -7.88 32.70 -19.09
CA ILE A 22 -8.37 31.41 -18.62
C ILE A 22 -7.89 31.33 -17.18
N THR A 23 -8.77 31.68 -16.25
CA THR A 23 -8.57 31.40 -14.84
C THR A 23 -8.51 29.90 -14.73
N VAL A 24 -7.31 29.34 -14.53
CA VAL A 24 -7.14 28.01 -13.98
C VAL A 24 -8.01 27.98 -12.74
N SER A 25 -9.13 27.26 -12.79
CA SER A 25 -9.99 27.08 -11.62
C SER A 25 -9.11 26.52 -10.53
N ALA A 26 -8.86 27.31 -9.48
CA ALA A 26 -8.15 26.83 -8.31
C ALA A 26 -8.88 25.57 -7.86
N LYS A 27 -8.19 24.42 -7.83
CA LYS A 27 -8.78 23.18 -7.32
C LYS A 27 -9.27 23.47 -5.90
N THR A 28 -10.56 23.26 -5.65
CA THR A 28 -11.12 23.35 -4.31
C THR A 28 -10.33 22.38 -3.42
N ALA A 29 -9.75 22.88 -2.33
CA ALA A 29 -9.03 22.03 -1.39
C ALA A 29 -9.98 20.95 -0.85
N VAL A 30 -9.53 19.71 -0.86
CA VAL A 30 -10.34 18.59 -0.33
C VAL A 30 -10.42 18.74 1.20
N PRO A 31 -11.62 18.80 1.80
CA PRO A 31 -11.78 18.94 3.25
C PRO A 31 -11.18 17.76 4.02
N SER A 32 -11.00 17.90 5.33
CA SER A 32 -10.52 16.82 6.18
C SER A 32 -11.52 15.66 6.21
N ALA A 33 -11.07 14.45 6.57
CA ALA A 33 -11.98 13.31 6.68
C ALA A 33 -13.09 13.60 7.72
N GLU A 34 -12.74 14.22 8.85
CA GLU A 34 -13.66 14.62 9.93
C GLU A 34 -14.69 15.68 9.51
N GLU A 35 -14.35 16.53 8.54
CA GLU A 35 -15.27 17.49 7.95
C GLU A 35 -16.21 16.78 6.98
N ILE A 36 -15.67 15.92 6.11
CA ILE A 36 -16.45 15.18 5.10
C ILE A 36 -17.50 14.28 5.76
N VAL A 37 -17.18 13.51 6.80
CA VAL A 37 -18.17 12.63 7.47
C VAL A 37 -19.35 13.38 8.11
N LYS A 38 -19.22 14.69 8.39
CA LYS A 38 -20.31 15.50 8.94
C LYS A 38 -21.25 16.06 7.88
N MET A 39 -20.88 15.95 6.60
CA MET A 39 -21.69 16.47 5.50
C MET A 39 -22.90 15.58 5.23
N SER A 40 -24.06 16.21 5.00
CA SER A 40 -25.23 15.51 4.48
C SER A 40 -25.08 15.12 3.01
N LYS A 41 -24.12 15.73 2.30
CA LYS A 41 -23.80 15.46 0.91
C LYS A 41 -22.31 15.63 0.65
N TYR A 42 -21.71 14.67 -0.04
CA TYR A 42 -20.32 14.74 -0.48
C TYR A 42 -20.21 14.17 -1.90
N ASP A 43 -19.51 14.88 -2.78
CA ASP A 43 -19.21 14.45 -4.14
C ASP A 43 -17.72 14.66 -4.40
N GLY A 44 -16.95 13.56 -4.55
CA GLY A 44 -15.52 13.66 -4.82
C GLY A 44 -15.18 14.42 -6.10
N ARG A 45 -16.12 14.56 -7.05
CA ARG A 45 -15.89 15.29 -8.31
C ARG A 45 -15.72 16.78 -8.07
N ASP A 46 -16.43 17.35 -7.09
CA ASP A 46 -16.38 18.77 -6.75
C ASP A 46 -15.00 19.21 -6.24
N TYR A 47 -14.18 18.23 -5.82
CA TYR A 47 -12.82 18.44 -5.30
C TYR A 47 -11.73 17.96 -6.25
N GLY A 48 -12.08 17.52 -7.47
CA GLY A 48 -11.10 17.13 -8.49
C GLY A 48 -10.29 15.87 -8.14
N ILE A 49 -10.84 14.97 -7.32
CA ILE A 49 -10.19 13.69 -6.96
C ILE A 49 -10.74 12.49 -7.71
N ILE A 50 -11.63 12.71 -8.70
CA ILE A 50 -12.25 11.65 -9.50
C ILE A 50 -11.76 11.74 -10.93
N THR A 51 -11.07 10.68 -11.38
CA THR A 51 -10.65 10.53 -12.78
C THR A 51 -11.86 10.32 -13.72
N PRO A 52 -11.72 10.54 -15.04
CA PRO A 52 -12.76 10.20 -16.01
C PRO A 52 -13.22 8.73 -15.94
N VAL A 53 -14.46 8.45 -16.35
CA VAL A 53 -14.97 7.08 -16.46
C VAL A 53 -14.31 6.35 -17.63
N LYS A 54 -13.89 5.11 -17.39
CA LYS A 54 -13.37 4.17 -18.38
C LYS A 54 -14.45 3.15 -18.72
N ASP A 55 -14.56 2.79 -19.99
CA ASP A 55 -15.56 1.83 -20.45
C ASP A 55 -14.96 0.42 -20.51
N GLN A 56 -15.59 -0.55 -19.84
CA GLN A 56 -15.17 -1.95 -19.90
C GLN A 56 -15.67 -2.68 -21.16
N GLY A 57 -16.57 -2.06 -21.94
CA GLY A 57 -17.22 -2.66 -23.10
C GLY A 57 -17.93 -3.96 -22.76
N GLU A 58 -17.79 -4.96 -23.63
CA GLU A 58 -18.42 -6.28 -23.46
C GLU A 58 -17.60 -7.24 -22.57
N SER A 59 -16.61 -6.74 -21.83
CA SER A 59 -15.80 -7.58 -20.94
C SER A 59 -16.47 -7.79 -19.57
N ASN A 60 -16.11 -8.87 -18.88
CA ASN A 60 -16.58 -9.19 -17.52
C ASN A 60 -15.64 -8.61 -16.44
N LEU A 61 -15.02 -7.45 -16.73
CA LEU A 61 -13.93 -6.88 -15.94
C LEU A 61 -14.37 -5.80 -14.94
N CYS A 62 -15.67 -5.62 -14.68
CA CYS A 62 -16.19 -4.59 -13.76
C CYS A 62 -15.45 -4.57 -12.41
N TRP A 63 -15.10 -5.74 -11.86
CA TRP A 63 -14.33 -5.88 -10.63
C TRP A 63 -12.96 -5.19 -10.69
N ALA A 64 -12.25 -5.31 -11.80
CA ALA A 64 -10.95 -4.67 -12.01
C ALA A 64 -11.11 -3.16 -12.26
N TYR A 65 -12.08 -2.76 -13.09
CA TYR A 65 -12.36 -1.35 -13.38
C TYR A 65 -12.75 -0.58 -12.12
N SER A 66 -13.62 -1.17 -11.30
CA SER A 66 -14.03 -0.58 -10.02
C SER A 66 -12.87 -0.46 -9.03
N SER A 67 -12.06 -1.50 -8.87
CA SER A 67 -10.90 -1.41 -7.97
C SER A 67 -9.86 -0.40 -8.46
N ILE A 68 -9.66 -0.27 -9.77
CA ILE A 68 -8.82 0.77 -10.34
C ILE A 68 -9.39 2.17 -10.08
N ALA A 69 -10.69 2.39 -10.28
CA ALA A 69 -11.31 3.69 -10.02
C ALA A 69 -11.20 4.09 -8.53
N ALA A 70 -11.40 3.14 -7.60
CA ALA A 70 -11.17 3.37 -6.18
C ALA A 70 -9.69 3.66 -5.87
N SER A 71 -8.77 2.99 -6.56
CA SER A 71 -7.32 3.19 -6.39
C SER A 71 -6.87 4.57 -6.87
N GLU A 72 -7.30 4.99 -8.05
CA GLU A 72 -7.02 6.32 -8.59
C GLU A 72 -7.55 7.42 -7.68
N THR A 73 -8.77 7.26 -7.18
CA THR A 73 -9.39 8.22 -6.25
C THR A 73 -8.62 8.31 -4.94
N SER A 74 -8.15 7.18 -4.40
CA SER A 74 -7.32 7.15 -3.19
C SER A 74 -5.97 7.85 -3.38
N ILE A 75 -5.31 7.63 -4.52
CA ILE A 75 -4.04 8.29 -4.87
C ILE A 75 -4.22 9.81 -4.92
N LEU A 76 -5.32 10.28 -5.53
CA LEU A 76 -5.64 11.70 -5.62
C LEU A 76 -6.02 12.29 -4.26
N ARG A 77 -6.83 11.57 -3.47
CA ARG A 77 -7.23 11.97 -2.11
C ARG A 77 -6.02 12.17 -1.20
N GLN A 78 -5.03 11.29 -1.30
CA GLN A 78 -3.80 11.33 -0.50
C GLN A 78 -2.69 12.19 -1.13
N ASN A 79 -2.92 12.75 -2.32
CA ASN A 79 -1.96 13.55 -3.08
C ASN A 79 -0.60 12.86 -3.25
N ILE A 80 -0.61 11.55 -3.52
CA ILE A 80 0.61 10.75 -3.63
C ILE A 80 1.36 11.15 -4.90
N GLY A 81 2.63 11.53 -4.78
CA GLY A 81 3.48 11.89 -5.92
C GLY A 81 2.99 13.10 -6.74
N GLY A 82 2.11 13.94 -6.17
CA GLY A 82 1.54 15.09 -6.88
C GLY A 82 0.62 14.71 -8.05
N ALA A 83 -0.05 13.56 -7.98
CA ALA A 83 -0.94 13.07 -9.02
C ALA A 83 -2.08 14.05 -9.38
N ASP A 84 -2.48 14.04 -10.65
CA ASP A 84 -3.56 14.88 -11.18
C ASP A 84 -4.66 14.05 -11.83
N ALA A 85 -5.93 14.39 -11.59
CA ALA A 85 -7.07 13.62 -12.08
C ALA A 85 -7.20 13.61 -13.62
N GLY A 86 -6.64 14.60 -14.31
CA GLY A 86 -6.62 14.67 -15.77
C GLY A 86 -5.53 13.81 -16.42
N SER A 87 -4.49 13.42 -15.67
CA SER A 87 -3.37 12.61 -16.18
C SER A 87 -3.25 11.22 -15.56
N LEU A 88 -3.75 11.03 -14.34
CA LEU A 88 -3.74 9.73 -13.66
C LEU A 88 -4.69 8.76 -14.37
N SER A 89 -4.10 7.70 -14.95
CA SER A 89 -4.87 6.64 -15.60
C SER A 89 -4.16 5.29 -15.45
N LEU A 90 -4.61 4.51 -14.48
CA LEU A 90 -4.17 3.15 -14.23
C LEU A 90 -4.92 2.15 -15.12
N ASN A 91 -4.33 0.98 -15.36
CA ASN A 91 -4.80 0.03 -16.36
C ASN A 91 -5.59 -1.14 -15.73
N PRO A 92 -6.95 -1.14 -15.80
CA PRO A 92 -7.75 -2.23 -15.27
C PRO A 92 -7.62 -3.53 -16.09
N VAL A 93 -7.33 -3.42 -17.38
CA VAL A 93 -7.12 -4.59 -18.24
C VAL A 93 -5.83 -5.32 -17.85
N ALA A 94 -4.78 -4.60 -17.47
CA ALA A 94 -3.56 -5.21 -16.96
C ALA A 94 -3.80 -5.92 -15.62
N ALA A 95 -4.55 -5.31 -14.70
CA ALA A 95 -4.94 -5.97 -13.45
C ALA A 95 -5.72 -7.27 -13.70
N ALA A 96 -6.69 -7.24 -14.62
CA ALA A 96 -7.44 -8.43 -15.03
C ALA A 96 -6.55 -9.50 -15.67
N TYR A 97 -5.66 -9.11 -16.59
CA TYR A 97 -4.71 -10.02 -17.24
C TYR A 97 -3.86 -10.79 -16.20
N ARG A 98 -3.40 -10.11 -15.15
CA ARG A 98 -2.62 -10.72 -14.08
C ARG A 98 -3.41 -11.71 -13.22
N SER A 99 -4.73 -11.80 -13.31
CA SER A 99 -5.46 -12.91 -12.69
C SER A 99 -5.29 -14.26 -13.41
N PHE A 100 -4.87 -14.24 -14.68
CA PHE A 100 -4.67 -15.41 -15.54
C PHE A 100 -3.20 -15.67 -15.92
N ARG A 101 -2.38 -14.62 -15.93
CA ARG A 101 -1.06 -14.61 -16.56
C ARG A 101 -0.04 -13.95 -15.63
N ARG A 102 0.59 -14.76 -14.76
CA ARG A 102 1.69 -14.34 -13.90
C ARG A 102 2.88 -15.25 -14.15
N GLU A 103 4.04 -14.63 -14.35
CA GLU A 103 5.31 -15.32 -14.38
C GLU A 103 5.84 -15.47 -12.95
N SER A 104 7.02 -16.08 -12.79
CA SER A 104 7.72 -16.06 -11.50
C SER A 104 8.01 -14.62 -11.08
N ASP A 105 7.93 -14.34 -9.78
CA ASP A 105 8.28 -13.01 -9.26
C ASP A 105 9.80 -12.76 -9.39
N PRO A 106 10.26 -11.49 -9.35
CA PRO A 106 11.68 -11.15 -9.53
C PRO A 106 12.66 -11.73 -8.50
N LEU A 107 12.16 -12.29 -7.39
CA LEU A 107 12.96 -12.95 -6.35
C LEU A 107 12.83 -14.49 -6.40
N SER A 108 12.09 -15.02 -7.38
CA SER A 108 11.83 -16.45 -7.57
C SER A 108 11.37 -17.15 -6.29
N ASN A 109 10.47 -16.49 -5.56
CA ASN A 109 9.82 -17.07 -4.39
C ASN A 109 8.51 -17.78 -4.75
N THR A 110 7.94 -17.41 -5.89
CA THR A 110 6.75 -17.99 -6.50
C THR A 110 7.01 -18.39 -7.95
N ASP A 111 6.34 -19.45 -8.41
CA ASP A 111 6.54 -19.99 -9.76
C ASP A 111 5.70 -19.27 -10.83
N GLY A 112 4.82 -18.35 -10.41
CA GLY A 112 3.80 -17.75 -11.25
C GLY A 112 2.48 -18.52 -11.25
N ASP A 113 1.55 -18.13 -12.12
CA ASP A 113 0.24 -18.76 -12.27
C ASP A 113 -0.27 -18.54 -13.71
N TRP A 114 -0.65 -19.64 -14.37
CA TRP A 114 -1.06 -19.62 -15.77
C TRP A 114 -2.38 -20.39 -15.97
N LYS A 115 -3.46 -19.64 -16.22
CA LYS A 115 -4.82 -20.20 -16.41
C LYS A 115 -5.24 -20.18 -17.88
N SER A 116 -5.64 -21.29 -18.46
CA SER A 116 -6.19 -21.26 -19.83
C SER A 116 -7.50 -20.44 -19.89
N GLY A 117 -7.84 -19.93 -21.08
CA GLY A 117 -9.09 -19.19 -21.31
C GLY A 117 -8.92 -17.69 -21.52
N ASP A 118 -10.04 -17.05 -21.86
CA ASP A 118 -10.15 -15.61 -22.10
C ASP A 118 -10.35 -14.86 -20.79
N TYR A 119 -9.29 -14.20 -20.31
CA TYR A 119 -9.32 -13.42 -19.09
C TYR A 119 -10.33 -12.27 -19.13
N THR A 120 -10.70 -11.77 -20.33
CA THR A 120 -11.67 -10.67 -20.47
C THR A 120 -13.11 -11.12 -20.21
N LYS A 121 -13.37 -12.43 -20.23
CA LYS A 121 -14.69 -13.02 -19.95
C LYS A 121 -14.76 -13.70 -18.59
N ALA A 122 -13.65 -13.71 -17.84
CA ALA A 122 -13.61 -14.27 -16.50
C ALA A 122 -14.28 -13.33 -15.50
N THR A 123 -15.28 -13.84 -14.78
CA THR A 123 -15.86 -13.15 -13.63
C THR A 123 -14.83 -13.01 -12.52
N GLY A 124 -14.90 -11.92 -11.75
CA GLY A 124 -13.98 -11.69 -10.65
C GLY A 124 -14.63 -10.96 -9.49
N ASN A 125 -13.81 -10.66 -8.49
CA ASN A 125 -14.20 -9.99 -7.26
C ASN A 125 -13.19 -8.85 -7.00
N PRO A 126 -13.60 -7.69 -6.46
CA PRO A 126 -12.67 -6.62 -6.06
C PRO A 126 -11.48 -7.09 -5.19
N LEU A 127 -11.68 -8.10 -4.33
CA LEU A 127 -10.62 -8.72 -3.53
C LEU A 127 -9.48 -9.31 -4.38
N ASN A 128 -9.74 -9.71 -5.62
CA ASN A 128 -8.69 -10.20 -6.52
C ASN A 128 -7.66 -9.10 -6.81
N VAL A 129 -8.07 -7.84 -6.93
CA VAL A 129 -7.14 -6.73 -7.12
C VAL A 129 -6.31 -6.50 -5.87
N ALA A 130 -6.92 -6.53 -4.68
CA ALA A 130 -6.17 -6.44 -3.42
C ALA A 130 -5.09 -7.52 -3.31
N LYS A 131 -5.44 -8.78 -3.63
CA LYS A 131 -4.51 -9.91 -3.68
C LYS A 131 -3.38 -9.67 -4.68
N LEU A 132 -3.71 -9.37 -5.92
CA LEU A 132 -2.74 -9.13 -6.99
C LEU A 132 -1.79 -7.97 -6.64
N PHE A 133 -2.31 -6.87 -6.14
CA PHE A 133 -1.52 -5.68 -5.85
C PHE A 133 -0.70 -5.85 -4.57
N SER A 134 -1.13 -6.65 -3.59
CA SER A 134 -0.30 -7.00 -2.44
C SER A 134 1.00 -7.75 -2.83
N MET A 135 0.97 -8.46 -3.97
CA MET A 135 2.12 -9.12 -4.59
C MET A 135 2.85 -8.22 -5.62
N TRP A 136 2.42 -6.97 -5.75
CA TRP A 136 2.90 -5.99 -6.73
C TRP A 136 2.69 -6.38 -8.21
N TRP A 137 1.69 -7.20 -8.52
CA TRP A 137 1.21 -7.40 -9.90
C TRP A 137 0.33 -6.23 -10.37
N GLY A 138 0.79 -5.00 -10.12
CA GLY A 138 0.11 -3.73 -10.37
C GLY A 138 0.18 -2.78 -9.17
N PRO A 139 -0.38 -1.57 -9.28
CA PRO A 139 -0.98 -1.00 -10.50
C PRO A 139 0.08 -0.48 -11.49
N VAL A 140 -0.33 -0.40 -12.75
CA VAL A 140 0.45 0.11 -13.89
C VAL A 140 -0.39 1.09 -14.69
N ALA A 141 0.25 2.01 -15.39
CA ALA A 141 -0.38 2.92 -16.35
C ALA A 141 -0.35 2.33 -17.77
N GLY A 142 -0.89 3.08 -18.73
CA GLY A 142 -0.94 2.67 -20.14
C GLY A 142 -2.12 1.76 -20.47
N ASN A 143 -2.10 1.16 -21.66
CA ASN A 143 -3.20 0.36 -22.22
C ASN A 143 -2.82 -1.09 -22.54
N GLN A 144 -1.55 -1.47 -22.41
CA GLN A 144 -1.09 -2.83 -22.66
C GLN A 144 -1.48 -3.76 -21.51
N ALA A 145 -2.17 -4.85 -21.81
CA ALA A 145 -2.62 -5.81 -20.79
C ALA A 145 -1.44 -6.57 -20.14
N ASN A 146 -0.40 -6.88 -20.92
CA ASN A 146 0.74 -7.70 -20.49
C ASN A 146 1.93 -6.87 -19.98
N ILE A 147 1.79 -5.56 -19.78
CA ILE A 147 2.85 -4.72 -19.22
C ILE A 147 3.36 -5.32 -17.90
N ASP A 148 4.67 -5.43 -17.74
CA ASP A 148 5.30 -5.95 -16.52
C ASP A 148 5.23 -4.91 -15.39
N PRO A 149 4.48 -5.18 -14.30
CA PRO A 149 4.36 -4.27 -13.17
C PRO A 149 5.63 -4.14 -12.33
N PHE A 150 6.53 -5.12 -12.37
CA PHE A 150 7.79 -5.03 -11.62
C PHE A 150 8.75 -4.05 -12.28
N ALA A 151 8.83 -4.06 -13.62
CA ALA A 151 9.59 -3.08 -14.38
C ALA A 151 8.89 -1.71 -14.51
N ASN A 152 7.55 -1.67 -14.51
CA ASN A 152 6.78 -0.44 -14.78
C ASN A 152 5.74 -0.11 -13.68
N PRO A 153 6.12 -0.08 -12.39
CA PRO A 153 5.17 0.24 -11.33
C PRO A 153 4.73 1.70 -11.43
N SER A 154 3.43 1.96 -11.28
CA SER A 154 2.95 3.33 -11.09
C SER A 154 2.98 3.75 -9.62
N TYR A 155 2.66 2.82 -8.71
CA TYR A 155 2.60 3.03 -7.27
C TYR A 155 2.93 1.74 -6.53
N ARG A 156 3.27 1.82 -5.24
CA ARG A 156 3.35 0.65 -4.36
C ARG A 156 2.06 0.51 -3.57
N PHE A 157 1.47 -0.68 -3.60
CA PHE A 157 0.29 -1.01 -2.81
C PHE A 157 0.67 -1.07 -1.33
N GLU A 158 -0.13 -0.44 -0.47
CA GLU A 158 0.05 -0.53 0.99
C GLU A 158 -1.12 -1.22 1.67
N ASN A 159 -2.37 -0.80 1.43
CA ASN A 159 -3.49 -1.42 2.13
C ASN A 159 -4.70 -1.64 1.22
N ALA A 160 -5.48 -2.67 1.52
CA ALA A 160 -6.87 -2.83 1.12
C ALA A 160 -7.69 -3.12 2.39
N PHE A 161 -8.48 -2.17 2.84
CA PHE A 161 -9.33 -2.31 4.02
C PHE A 161 -10.67 -2.91 3.62
N TYR A 162 -11.05 -4.02 4.24
CA TYR A 162 -12.39 -4.59 4.08
C TYR A 162 -13.40 -3.74 4.83
N ILE A 163 -14.36 -3.15 4.13
CA ILE A 163 -15.39 -2.32 4.76
C ILE A 163 -16.61 -3.20 5.05
N PRO A 164 -16.98 -3.42 6.32
CA PRO A 164 -18.07 -4.33 6.64
C PRO A 164 -19.42 -3.76 6.18
N GLU A 165 -20.20 -4.60 5.50
CA GLU A 165 -21.54 -4.25 5.01
C GLU A 165 -22.55 -4.02 6.14
N ASN A 166 -22.31 -4.59 7.33
CA ASN A 166 -23.17 -4.50 8.51
C ASN A 166 -24.66 -4.73 8.20
N LYS A 167 -25.00 -5.82 7.48
CA LYS A 167 -26.38 -6.09 7.02
C LYS A 167 -27.44 -6.08 8.12
N SER A 168 -27.07 -6.48 9.34
CA SER A 168 -27.96 -6.47 10.50
C SER A 168 -28.16 -5.08 11.11
N ASN A 169 -27.29 -4.12 10.78
CA ASN A 169 -27.34 -2.74 11.25
C ASN A 169 -26.95 -1.76 10.11
N PRO A 170 -27.87 -1.44 9.19
CA PRO A 170 -27.60 -0.59 8.04
C PRO A 170 -27.05 0.80 8.39
N ASP A 171 -27.45 1.38 9.52
CA ASP A 171 -26.95 2.69 9.97
C ASP A 171 -25.44 2.65 10.25
N GLU A 172 -24.95 1.57 10.86
CA GLU A 172 -23.51 1.37 11.06
C GLU A 172 -22.78 1.10 9.74
N GLY A 173 -23.39 0.34 8.82
CA GLY A 173 -22.86 0.13 7.47
C GLY A 173 -22.69 1.45 6.71
N ILE A 174 -23.72 2.29 6.67
CA ILE A 174 -23.67 3.62 6.04
C ILE A 174 -22.57 4.47 6.67
N LYS A 175 -22.45 4.50 8.00
CA LYS A 175 -21.39 5.24 8.70
C LYS A 175 -19.99 4.73 8.33
N ALA A 176 -19.77 3.42 8.31
CA ALA A 176 -18.49 2.82 7.96
C ALA A 176 -18.09 3.15 6.51
N ILE A 177 -19.04 3.09 5.58
CA ILE A 177 -18.81 3.42 4.16
C ILE A 177 -18.48 4.91 4.00
N LYS A 178 -19.25 5.82 4.63
CA LYS A 178 -18.96 7.26 4.59
C LYS A 178 -17.59 7.59 5.15
N LYS A 179 -17.21 6.95 6.28
CA LYS A 179 -15.89 7.12 6.88
C LYS A 179 -14.78 6.67 5.93
N ALA A 180 -14.93 5.49 5.32
CA ALA A 180 -13.98 5.00 4.34
C ALA A 180 -13.86 5.91 3.11
N ILE A 181 -14.97 6.46 2.60
CA ILE A 181 -14.95 7.46 1.50
C ILE A 181 -14.24 8.74 1.95
N ALA A 182 -14.50 9.23 3.15
CA ALA A 182 -13.89 10.45 3.68
C ALA A 182 -12.36 10.32 3.84
N GLU A 183 -11.91 9.17 4.35
CA GLU A 183 -10.50 8.86 4.60
C GLU A 183 -9.76 8.50 3.31
N TYR A 184 -10.29 7.57 2.53
CA TYR A 184 -9.60 6.95 1.39
C TYR A 184 -10.10 7.43 0.03
N GLY A 185 -11.08 8.35 0.00
CA GLY A 185 -11.63 8.95 -1.20
C GLY A 185 -12.73 8.14 -1.87
N ALA A 186 -12.65 6.81 -1.88
CA ALA A 186 -13.64 5.95 -2.51
C ALA A 186 -13.64 4.51 -1.98
N VAL A 187 -14.73 3.79 -2.23
CA VAL A 187 -14.89 2.37 -1.89
C VAL A 187 -15.36 1.60 -3.13
N THR A 188 -14.61 0.58 -3.55
CA THR A 188 -15.11 -0.39 -4.55
C THR A 188 -16.09 -1.33 -3.88
N PHE A 189 -17.15 -1.73 -4.58
CA PHE A 189 -18.13 -2.70 -4.09
C PHE A 189 -18.75 -3.46 -5.25
N GLN A 190 -19.54 -4.48 -4.92
CA GLN A 190 -20.34 -5.25 -5.86
C GLN A 190 -21.81 -5.23 -5.45
N TYR A 191 -22.71 -5.15 -6.42
CA TYR A 191 -24.16 -5.27 -6.23
C TYR A 191 -24.76 -6.06 -7.39
N ASN A 192 -26.02 -6.47 -7.27
CA ASN A 192 -26.74 -7.11 -8.36
C ASN A 192 -27.35 -6.04 -9.26
N ASN A 193 -26.87 -5.97 -10.50
CA ASN A 193 -27.33 -5.02 -11.50
C ASN A 193 -28.34 -5.67 -12.45
N LEU A 194 -29.46 -5.00 -12.69
CA LEU A 194 -30.45 -5.39 -13.70
C LEU A 194 -30.72 -4.28 -14.73
N ARG A 195 -30.44 -3.01 -14.40
CA ARG A 195 -30.79 -1.86 -15.25
C ARG A 195 -29.88 -0.67 -15.01
N GLU A 196 -29.70 0.14 -16.05
CA GLU A 196 -29.08 1.45 -15.96
C GLU A 196 -30.14 2.53 -15.74
N CYS A 197 -30.07 3.25 -14.62
CA CYS A 197 -30.95 4.38 -14.34
C CYS A 197 -30.30 5.36 -13.36
N THR A 198 -30.79 6.60 -13.31
CA THR A 198 -30.19 7.66 -12.49
C THR A 198 -30.36 7.45 -10.99
N TYR A 199 -31.49 6.88 -10.54
CA TYR A 199 -31.79 6.63 -9.13
C TYR A 199 -32.23 5.18 -8.96
N TYR A 200 -31.29 4.32 -8.57
CA TYR A 200 -31.50 2.88 -8.55
C TYR A 200 -31.68 2.32 -7.14
N ASN A 201 -32.70 1.49 -6.98
CA ASN A 201 -32.89 0.63 -5.81
C ASN A 201 -32.96 -0.85 -6.24
N PRO A 202 -31.85 -1.60 -6.16
CA PRO A 202 -31.83 -3.02 -6.56
C PRO A 202 -32.55 -3.94 -5.58
N LYS A 203 -32.95 -3.47 -4.39
CA LYS A 203 -33.55 -4.30 -3.34
C LYS A 203 -34.80 -5.05 -3.79
N SER A 204 -35.61 -4.42 -4.64
CA SER A 204 -36.87 -4.97 -5.15
C SER A 204 -36.69 -5.83 -6.41
N GLU A 205 -35.46 -6.10 -6.84
CA GLU A 205 -35.16 -6.93 -8.02
C GLU A 205 -34.38 -8.22 -7.67
N PRO A 206 -34.83 -9.04 -6.68
CA PRO A 206 -34.18 -10.30 -6.38
C PRO A 206 -34.53 -11.33 -7.47
N GLY A 207 -33.60 -11.69 -8.34
CA GLY A 207 -33.88 -12.70 -9.36
C GLY A 207 -32.70 -13.08 -10.26
N SER A 208 -32.88 -14.19 -10.98
CA SER A 208 -31.90 -14.79 -11.91
C SER A 208 -31.60 -13.95 -13.16
N GLY A 209 -32.35 -12.87 -13.39
CA GLY A 209 -32.06 -11.90 -14.45
C GLY A 209 -31.00 -10.87 -14.08
N SER A 210 -30.70 -10.70 -12.78
CA SER A 210 -29.68 -9.76 -12.33
C SER A 210 -28.28 -10.38 -12.44
N SER A 211 -27.28 -9.55 -12.76
CA SER A 211 -25.88 -9.96 -12.85
C SER A 211 -25.04 -9.22 -11.81
N PRO A 212 -24.08 -9.88 -11.15
CA PRO A 212 -23.18 -9.17 -10.25
C PRO A 212 -22.35 -8.14 -11.03
N HIS A 213 -22.37 -6.89 -10.57
CA HIS A 213 -21.65 -5.78 -11.15
C HIS A 213 -20.88 -5.04 -10.06
N ALA A 214 -19.65 -4.63 -10.37
CA ALA A 214 -18.81 -3.91 -9.44
C ALA A 214 -18.62 -2.46 -9.89
N CYS A 215 -18.83 -1.54 -8.95
CA CYS A 215 -18.71 -0.10 -9.16
C CYS A 215 -18.02 0.56 -7.96
N THR A 216 -17.70 1.84 -8.09
CA THR A 216 -17.01 2.61 -7.05
C THR A 216 -17.93 3.65 -6.44
N ILE A 217 -18.10 3.63 -5.12
CA ILE A 217 -18.78 4.70 -4.39
C ILE A 217 -17.78 5.85 -4.19
N ILE A 218 -18.15 7.04 -4.64
CA ILE A 218 -17.31 8.24 -4.64
C ILE A 218 -17.94 9.40 -3.84
N GLY A 219 -19.09 9.17 -3.23
CA GLY A 219 -19.85 10.20 -2.53
C GLY A 219 -21.21 9.71 -2.06
N TRP A 220 -21.99 10.63 -1.51
CA TRP A 220 -23.35 10.40 -1.04
C TRP A 220 -24.18 11.69 -0.99
N ASP A 221 -25.50 11.54 -0.88
CA ASP A 221 -26.44 12.61 -0.58
C ASP A 221 -27.58 12.03 0.27
N ASP A 222 -27.70 12.48 1.52
CA ASP A 222 -28.67 12.00 2.51
C ASP A 222 -30.09 12.48 2.24
N ASN A 223 -30.27 13.46 1.35
CA ASN A 223 -31.55 14.14 1.16
C ASN A 223 -32.25 13.72 -0.14
N ILE A 224 -31.78 12.67 -0.81
CA ILE A 224 -32.45 12.14 -2.00
C ILE A 224 -33.76 11.49 -1.57
N PRO A 225 -34.94 11.99 -2.01
CA PRO A 225 -36.21 11.42 -1.60
C PRO A 225 -36.32 9.94 -1.99
N ALA A 226 -36.75 9.10 -1.05
CA ALA A 226 -36.90 7.66 -1.23
C ALA A 226 -37.76 7.30 -2.44
N SER A 227 -38.77 8.13 -2.74
CA SER A 227 -39.67 7.99 -3.88
C SER A 227 -39.03 8.18 -5.25
N LYS A 228 -37.79 8.71 -5.33
CA LYS A 228 -37.06 8.85 -6.60
C LYS A 228 -36.48 7.52 -7.08
N PHE A 229 -36.20 6.60 -6.17
CA PHE A 229 -35.55 5.35 -6.52
C PHE A 229 -36.52 4.38 -7.18
N ILE A 230 -36.03 3.69 -8.21
CA ILE A 230 -36.79 2.73 -9.00
C ILE A 230 -36.08 1.37 -9.04
N PRO A 231 -36.79 0.25 -9.31
CA PRO A 231 -38.23 0.15 -9.60
C PRO A 231 -39.16 0.29 -8.38
N GLY A 232 -38.64 0.04 -7.19
CA GLY A 232 -39.36 0.26 -5.93
C GLY A 232 -38.74 1.45 -5.19
N ALA A 233 -39.60 2.29 -4.60
CA ALA A 233 -39.14 3.33 -3.69
C ALA A 233 -38.22 2.74 -2.62
N ALA A 234 -37.21 3.50 -2.20
CA ALA A 234 -36.38 3.13 -1.07
C ALA A 234 -37.18 3.17 0.24
N GLU A 235 -36.70 2.48 1.27
CA GLU A 235 -37.23 2.52 2.62
C GLU A 235 -36.85 3.79 3.37
N ARG A 236 -35.83 4.50 2.88
CA ARG A 236 -35.36 5.77 3.42
C ARG A 236 -34.81 6.69 2.36
N ASP A 237 -34.75 7.96 2.72
CA ASP A 237 -34.03 8.96 1.95
C ASP A 237 -32.53 8.68 1.96
N GLY A 238 -31.90 9.10 0.87
CA GLY A 238 -30.46 9.10 0.71
C GLY A 238 -29.90 8.00 -0.18
N GLY A 239 -28.75 8.28 -0.77
CA GLY A 239 -28.08 7.33 -1.66
C GLY A 239 -26.60 7.63 -1.88
N TRP A 240 -25.91 6.61 -2.37
CA TRP A 240 -24.52 6.62 -2.77
C TRP A 240 -24.36 7.21 -4.17
N LEU A 241 -23.41 8.11 -4.34
CA LEU A 241 -22.96 8.50 -5.68
C LEU A 241 -21.97 7.46 -6.19
N VAL A 242 -22.33 6.80 -7.28
CA VAL A 242 -21.57 5.68 -7.85
C VAL A 242 -20.94 6.11 -9.16
N LYS A 243 -19.63 5.85 -9.29
CA LYS A 243 -18.88 5.86 -10.55
C LYS A 243 -18.92 4.46 -11.16
N ASN A 244 -19.44 4.37 -12.39
CA ASN A 244 -19.58 3.14 -13.15
C ASN A 244 -18.39 2.94 -14.11
N SER A 245 -18.42 1.84 -14.86
CA SER A 245 -17.49 1.49 -15.94
C SER A 245 -18.19 1.33 -17.30
N TYR A 246 -19.32 2.03 -17.50
CA TYR A 246 -20.09 2.08 -18.75
C TYR A 246 -20.29 3.53 -19.18
N LYS A 247 -20.08 3.84 -20.48
CA LYS A 247 -20.34 5.19 -21.02
C LYS A 247 -21.83 5.53 -21.13
N SER A 248 -22.70 4.53 -21.19
CA SER A 248 -24.16 4.71 -21.21
C SER A 248 -24.71 5.24 -19.89
N CYS A 249 -24.05 4.95 -18.78
CA CYS A 249 -24.44 5.41 -17.44
C CYS A 249 -23.18 5.58 -16.57
N GLU A 250 -22.44 6.66 -16.79
CA GLU A 250 -21.16 6.93 -16.13
C GLU A 250 -21.28 7.12 -14.61
N TYR A 251 -22.36 7.78 -14.18
CA TYR A 251 -22.65 8.04 -12.77
C TYR A 251 -24.13 7.85 -12.49
N PHE A 252 -24.46 7.30 -11.33
CA PHE A 252 -25.82 7.15 -10.85
C PHE A 252 -25.89 7.19 -9.33
N TRP A 253 -27.10 7.33 -8.81
CA TRP A 253 -27.40 7.26 -7.39
C TRP A 253 -27.93 5.88 -7.04
N LEU A 254 -27.28 5.22 -6.10
CA LEU A 254 -27.70 3.92 -5.57
C LEU A 254 -28.29 4.11 -4.18
N SER A 255 -29.51 3.64 -3.96
CA SER A 255 -30.17 3.73 -2.65
C SER A 255 -29.31 3.14 -1.53
N TYR A 256 -29.40 3.73 -0.33
CA TYR A 256 -28.82 3.15 0.89
C TYR A 256 -29.39 1.78 1.25
N ASP A 257 -30.54 1.40 0.68
CA ASP A 257 -31.13 0.08 0.85
C ASP A 257 -30.34 -1.04 0.16
N ASN A 258 -29.38 -0.70 -0.71
CA ASN A 258 -28.59 -1.69 -1.42
C ASN A 258 -27.77 -2.54 -0.44
N THR A 259 -27.90 -3.86 -0.57
CA THR A 259 -27.01 -4.81 0.10
C THR A 259 -25.79 -5.06 -0.78
N SER A 260 -24.82 -4.15 -0.70
CA SER A 260 -23.51 -4.28 -1.34
C SER A 260 -22.78 -5.53 -0.87
N SER A 261 -21.79 -5.99 -1.62
CA SER A 261 -20.80 -6.96 -1.16
C SER A 261 -19.38 -6.66 -1.62
N SER A 262 -18.38 -7.31 -1.02
CA SER A 262 -16.97 -7.23 -1.45
C SER A 262 -16.44 -5.79 -1.47
N MET A 263 -16.62 -5.10 -0.35
CA MET A 263 -16.30 -3.68 -0.22
C MET A 263 -14.87 -3.45 0.23
N TYR A 264 -14.10 -2.67 -0.54
CA TYR A 264 -12.71 -2.36 -0.20
C TYR A 264 -12.36 -0.89 -0.45
N ALA A 265 -11.58 -0.33 0.47
CA ALA A 265 -10.87 0.93 0.28
C ALA A 265 -9.37 0.66 0.16
N PHE A 266 -8.66 1.43 -0.66
CA PHE A 266 -7.25 1.19 -0.94
C PHE A 266 -6.36 2.33 -0.46
N THR A 267 -5.08 2.04 -0.24
CA THR A 267 -4.03 3.06 -0.04
C THR A 267 -2.73 2.61 -0.71
N TYR A 268 -1.90 3.59 -1.05
CA TYR A 268 -0.70 3.42 -1.85
C TYR A 268 0.44 4.27 -1.30
N ALA A 269 1.63 3.97 -1.77
CA ALA A 269 2.81 4.81 -1.67
C ALA A 269 3.36 5.12 -3.06
N GLU A 270 4.25 6.10 -3.13
CA GLU A 270 5.06 6.34 -4.32
C GLU A 270 5.83 5.09 -4.72
N LYS A 271 6.00 4.88 -6.03
CA LYS A 271 6.63 3.68 -6.59
C LYS A 271 8.04 3.40 -6.04
N ASP A 272 8.75 4.46 -5.63
CA ASP A 272 10.14 4.39 -5.17
C ASP A 272 10.26 4.27 -3.63
N LYS A 273 9.14 4.20 -2.89
CA LYS A 273 9.15 3.98 -1.43
C LYS A 273 9.78 2.63 -1.06
N TYR A 274 9.51 1.61 -1.90
CA TYR A 274 9.98 0.23 -1.75
C TYR A 274 10.48 -0.34 -3.09
N ASP A 275 11.56 -1.12 -3.05
CA ASP A 275 12.23 -1.67 -4.23
C ASP A 275 11.85 -3.13 -4.48
N TYR A 276 11.75 -3.95 -3.42
CA TYR A 276 11.47 -5.39 -3.53
C TYR A 276 10.39 -5.87 -2.55
N ASN A 277 9.74 -6.97 -2.91
CA ASN A 277 8.65 -7.59 -2.17
C ASN A 277 8.88 -9.11 -2.07
N TYR A 278 9.18 -9.58 -0.86
CA TYR A 278 9.35 -11.01 -0.57
C TYR A 278 8.01 -11.60 -0.15
N PHE A 279 7.51 -12.62 -0.86
CA PHE A 279 6.24 -13.28 -0.55
C PHE A 279 6.20 -14.71 -1.10
N TYR A 280 5.29 -15.53 -0.56
CA TYR A 280 5.07 -16.92 -1.02
C TYR A 280 3.64 -17.20 -1.51
N ASP A 281 2.69 -16.30 -1.22
CA ASP A 281 1.26 -16.47 -1.49
C ASP A 281 0.87 -16.10 -2.92
N GLY A 282 1.54 -16.70 -3.92
CA GLY A 282 1.30 -16.47 -5.35
C GLY A 282 -0.09 -16.87 -5.85
N SER A 283 -0.82 -17.71 -5.10
CA SER A 283 -2.20 -18.09 -5.40
C SER A 283 -3.20 -17.02 -4.96
N LEU A 284 -4.23 -16.80 -5.79
CA LEU A 284 -5.38 -15.96 -5.43
C LEU A 284 -6.37 -16.68 -4.53
N ASP A 285 -6.27 -18.00 -4.39
CA ASP A 285 -7.20 -18.80 -3.59
C ASP A 285 -6.76 -18.80 -2.13
N ASP A 286 -7.66 -18.33 -1.27
CA ASP A 286 -7.47 -18.37 0.18
C ASP A 286 -7.86 -19.75 0.72
N PHE A 287 -7.19 -20.18 1.78
CA PHE A 287 -7.59 -21.32 2.57
C PHE A 287 -8.31 -20.86 3.84
N SER A 288 -9.65 -20.88 3.79
CA SER A 288 -10.52 -20.23 4.79
C SER A 288 -10.71 -21.01 6.09
N LEU A 289 -10.39 -22.31 6.12
CA LEU A 289 -10.62 -23.19 7.27
C LEU A 289 -9.62 -22.99 8.42
N ARG A 290 -8.56 -22.21 8.23
CA ARG A 290 -7.58 -21.89 9.27
C ARG A 290 -7.99 -20.63 10.05
N ASN A 291 -7.60 -20.61 11.32
CA ASN A 291 -7.86 -19.52 12.26
C ASN A 291 -6.58 -19.13 13.01
N ASP A 292 -5.45 -19.12 12.30
CA ASP A 292 -4.16 -18.88 12.91
C ASP A 292 -3.98 -17.42 13.32
N LYS A 293 -3.44 -17.23 14.53
CA LYS A 293 -3.12 -15.91 15.08
C LYS A 293 -1.65 -15.54 14.97
N VAL A 294 -0.79 -16.54 14.78
CA VAL A 294 0.67 -16.40 14.75
C VAL A 294 1.23 -17.22 13.60
N ILE A 295 1.75 -16.54 12.57
CA ILE A 295 2.39 -17.16 11.40
C ILE A 295 3.71 -16.46 11.13
N ALA A 296 4.70 -17.22 10.67
CA ALA A 296 5.97 -16.72 10.20
C ALA A 296 6.24 -17.14 8.75
N ASN A 297 6.73 -16.22 7.92
CA ASN A 297 7.36 -16.54 6.64
C ASN A 297 8.87 -16.36 6.75
N VAL A 298 9.64 -17.35 6.31
CA VAL A 298 11.11 -17.33 6.36
C VAL A 298 11.65 -17.12 4.95
N PHE A 299 12.43 -16.05 4.76
CA PHE A 299 12.96 -15.61 3.48
C PHE A 299 14.49 -15.59 3.50
N GLN A 300 15.09 -15.67 2.31
CA GLN A 300 16.51 -15.42 2.11
C GLN A 300 16.67 -14.06 1.42
N ALA A 301 17.42 -13.14 2.01
CA ALA A 301 17.72 -11.84 1.43
C ALA A 301 18.60 -11.98 0.18
N GLN A 302 18.28 -11.24 -0.88
CA GLN A 302 18.91 -11.41 -2.20
C GLN A 302 19.54 -10.14 -2.76
N LYS A 303 19.14 -8.94 -2.29
CA LYS A 303 19.41 -7.69 -3.00
C LYS A 303 20.42 -6.79 -2.31
N GLY A 304 20.84 -7.11 -1.08
CA GLY A 304 21.98 -6.44 -0.45
C GLY A 304 23.21 -6.41 -1.37
N GLY A 305 23.98 -5.33 -1.32
CA GLY A 305 25.16 -5.13 -2.17
C GLY A 305 24.86 -4.70 -3.61
N THR A 306 23.59 -4.75 -4.07
CA THR A 306 23.21 -4.24 -5.39
C THR A 306 23.57 -2.76 -5.49
N ASN A 307 24.39 -2.41 -6.49
CA ASN A 307 24.94 -1.06 -6.68
C ASN A 307 25.64 -0.50 -5.42
N GLY A 308 26.24 -1.36 -4.59
CA GLY A 308 26.91 -0.96 -3.34
C GLY A 308 25.97 -0.53 -2.22
N LYS A 309 24.65 -0.74 -2.37
CA LYS A 309 23.64 -0.35 -1.37
C LYS A 309 23.30 -1.52 -0.44
N SER A 310 22.93 -1.20 0.79
CA SER A 310 22.39 -2.19 1.73
C SER A 310 20.90 -2.40 1.51
N GLU A 311 20.42 -3.62 1.74
CA GLU A 311 18.98 -3.91 1.70
C GLU A 311 18.37 -3.78 3.10
N LEU A 312 17.28 -3.01 3.19
CA LEU A 312 16.55 -2.76 4.42
C LEU A 312 15.11 -3.25 4.28
N ILE A 313 14.65 -4.11 5.19
CA ILE A 313 13.23 -4.38 5.39
C ILE A 313 12.61 -3.14 6.02
N LYS A 314 11.64 -2.53 5.35
CA LYS A 314 10.98 -1.30 5.78
C LYS A 314 9.56 -1.52 6.27
N ALA A 315 8.86 -2.49 5.71
CA ALA A 315 7.47 -2.74 6.07
C ALA A 315 7.08 -4.20 5.86
N VAL A 316 6.00 -4.60 6.51
CA VAL A 316 5.39 -5.92 6.35
C VAL A 316 3.91 -5.76 6.02
N ASN A 317 3.52 -6.27 4.84
CA ASN A 317 2.12 -6.35 4.45
C ASN A 317 1.56 -7.72 4.81
N VAL A 318 0.38 -7.75 5.41
CA VAL A 318 -0.28 -8.98 5.82
C VAL A 318 -1.77 -9.00 5.50
N GLY A 319 -2.25 -10.13 4.99
CA GLY A 319 -3.68 -10.43 4.90
C GLY A 319 -4.23 -10.81 6.27
N VAL A 320 -5.21 -10.07 6.79
CA VAL A 320 -5.84 -10.27 8.10
C VAL A 320 -7.36 -10.23 7.99
N GLN A 321 -8.05 -10.97 8.86
CA GLN A 321 -9.50 -10.89 9.04
C GLN A 321 -9.81 -10.49 10.48
N GLY A 322 -10.88 -9.72 10.66
CA GLY A 322 -11.34 -9.20 11.94
C GLY A 322 -11.47 -7.68 11.89
N GLU A 323 -12.12 -7.11 12.90
CA GLU A 323 -12.22 -5.67 13.13
C GLU A 323 -11.37 -5.28 14.36
N ASN A 324 -10.90 -4.04 14.40
CA ASN A 324 -10.03 -3.48 15.42
C ASN A 324 -8.83 -4.39 15.72
N VAL A 325 -8.13 -4.78 14.65
CA VAL A 325 -7.05 -5.76 14.67
C VAL A 325 -5.72 -5.08 14.97
N THR A 326 -5.06 -5.52 16.04
CA THR A 326 -3.65 -5.21 16.28
C THR A 326 -2.79 -6.25 15.58
N VAL A 327 -1.92 -5.78 14.70
CA VAL A 327 -0.90 -6.57 14.01
C VAL A 327 0.45 -6.23 14.61
N GLU A 328 1.11 -7.22 15.20
CA GLU A 328 2.49 -7.13 15.65
C GLU A 328 3.38 -7.90 14.68
N VAL A 329 4.48 -7.26 14.28
CA VAL A 329 5.49 -7.78 13.37
C VAL A 329 6.82 -7.83 14.11
N GLU A 330 7.47 -8.98 14.05
CA GLU A 330 8.81 -9.20 14.57
C GLU A 330 9.71 -9.75 13.46
N ILE A 331 10.91 -9.18 13.31
CA ILE A 331 11.90 -9.65 12.34
C ILE A 331 13.00 -10.41 13.07
N MET A 332 13.16 -11.69 12.74
CA MET A 332 14.31 -12.48 13.21
C MET A 332 15.37 -12.53 12.11
N LYS A 333 16.63 -12.34 12.49
CA LYS A 333 17.80 -12.34 11.61
C LYS A 333 18.75 -13.49 11.92
N ASN A 334 19.68 -13.80 11.02
CA ASN A 334 20.73 -14.82 11.20
C ASN A 334 20.18 -16.21 11.56
N LEU A 335 19.14 -16.67 10.86
CA LEU A 335 18.59 -18.01 11.12
C LEU A 335 19.59 -19.10 10.74
N ASP A 336 19.62 -20.16 11.54
CA ASP A 336 20.40 -21.36 11.27
C ASP A 336 19.98 -22.01 9.95
N TYR A 337 20.95 -22.33 9.09
CA TYR A 337 20.75 -23.01 7.81
C TYR A 337 21.84 -24.08 7.61
N PRO A 338 21.56 -25.26 7.04
CA PRO A 338 20.33 -25.67 6.33
C PRO A 338 19.18 -26.17 7.24
N PHE A 339 17.93 -25.92 6.82
CA PHE A 339 16.71 -26.25 7.58
C PHE A 339 16.33 -27.74 7.67
N ASN A 340 17.19 -28.65 7.23
CA ASN A 340 16.86 -30.07 7.01
C ASN A 340 16.49 -30.80 8.30
N GLY A 341 15.19 -31.04 8.52
CA GLY A 341 14.67 -31.70 9.73
C GLY A 341 14.73 -30.84 10.99
N GLN A 342 15.04 -29.55 10.84
CA GLN A 342 15.18 -28.60 11.93
C GLN A 342 13.82 -28.21 12.51
N SER A 343 13.72 -28.21 13.84
CA SER A 343 12.59 -27.65 14.56
C SER A 343 12.74 -26.14 14.71
N ASN A 344 11.62 -25.42 14.86
CA ASN A 344 11.65 -24.00 15.22
C ASN A 344 12.41 -23.10 14.23
N VAL A 345 12.40 -23.45 12.94
CA VAL A 345 13.08 -22.70 11.85
C VAL A 345 12.88 -21.18 11.90
N PRO A 346 11.67 -20.64 12.17
CA PRO A 346 11.47 -19.19 12.26
C PRO A 346 12.31 -18.44 13.30
N VAL A 347 12.90 -19.13 14.28
CA VAL A 347 13.64 -18.52 15.39
C VAL A 347 14.98 -19.19 15.68
N SER A 348 15.28 -20.37 15.12
CA SER A 348 16.49 -21.13 15.44
C SER A 348 17.77 -20.38 15.06
N GLY A 349 18.69 -20.24 16.01
CA GLY A 349 19.94 -19.47 15.89
C GLY A 349 19.74 -17.96 15.74
N GLY A 350 18.49 -17.54 15.51
CA GLY A 350 18.15 -16.20 15.11
C GLY A 350 18.15 -15.21 16.27
N GLN A 351 18.32 -13.94 15.91
CA GLN A 351 18.26 -12.82 16.83
C GLN A 351 17.13 -11.90 16.41
N SER A 352 16.30 -11.48 17.38
CA SER A 352 15.26 -10.48 17.11
C SER A 352 15.93 -9.15 16.75
N ALA A 353 15.60 -8.64 15.58
CA ALA A 353 16.07 -7.35 15.06
C ALA A 353 15.09 -6.21 15.34
N GLY A 354 13.98 -6.51 16.01
CA GLY A 354 12.99 -5.53 16.45
C GLY A 354 11.55 -5.99 16.21
N THR A 355 10.65 -5.34 16.95
CA THR A 355 9.21 -5.55 16.88
C THR A 355 8.51 -4.22 16.62
N THR A 356 7.48 -4.23 15.78
CA THR A 356 6.59 -3.08 15.55
C THR A 356 5.14 -3.56 15.58
N ALA A 357 4.28 -2.84 16.29
CA ALA A 357 2.85 -3.12 16.34
C ALA A 357 2.03 -1.94 15.82
N LYS A 358 0.94 -2.24 15.11
CA LYS A 358 -0.01 -1.24 14.62
C LYS A 358 -1.43 -1.80 14.68
N THR A 359 -2.38 -0.95 15.07
CA THR A 359 -3.81 -1.28 15.09
C THR A 359 -4.50 -0.72 13.86
N PHE A 360 -5.38 -1.52 13.28
CA PHE A 360 -6.22 -1.18 12.15
C PHE A 360 -7.69 -1.40 12.53
N GLU A 361 -8.55 -0.45 12.19
CA GLU A 361 -9.99 -0.56 12.43
C GLU A 361 -10.62 -1.72 11.64
N HIS A 362 -10.16 -1.91 10.41
CA HIS A 362 -10.66 -2.93 9.52
C HIS A 362 -9.57 -3.94 9.15
N GLY A 363 -9.99 -5.18 8.90
CA GLY A 363 -9.14 -6.19 8.28
C GLY A 363 -8.92 -5.97 6.78
N GLY A 364 -8.43 -6.99 6.08
CA GLY A 364 -8.08 -6.94 4.67
C GLY A 364 -6.59 -7.16 4.47
N TYR A 365 -5.93 -6.38 3.62
CA TYR A 365 -4.46 -6.36 3.49
C TYR A 365 -3.95 -5.11 4.15
N VAL A 366 -3.13 -5.24 5.19
CA VAL A 366 -2.65 -4.12 5.99
C VAL A 366 -1.13 -4.10 6.06
N THR A 367 -0.53 -2.92 6.06
CA THR A 367 0.93 -2.71 6.08
C THR A 367 1.39 -2.06 7.37
N VAL A 368 2.27 -2.76 8.07
CA VAL A 368 3.01 -2.27 9.24
C VAL A 368 4.37 -1.78 8.76
N GLU A 369 4.54 -0.46 8.69
CA GLU A 369 5.86 0.15 8.49
C GLU A 369 6.68 -0.01 9.78
N LEU A 370 7.89 -0.57 9.67
CA LEU A 370 8.75 -0.84 10.81
C LEU A 370 9.26 0.47 11.38
N LYS A 371 9.18 0.62 12.71
CA LYS A 371 9.71 1.80 13.41
C LYS A 371 11.19 2.03 13.08
N ASP A 372 11.94 0.93 13.05
CA ASP A 372 13.35 0.89 12.71
C ASP A 372 13.54 -0.08 11.53
N PRO A 373 13.87 0.41 10.32
CA PRO A 373 14.15 -0.46 9.18
C PRO A 373 15.29 -1.44 9.48
N VAL A 374 15.09 -2.70 9.14
CA VAL A 374 16.01 -3.79 9.48
C VAL A 374 16.91 -4.10 8.30
N LYS A 375 18.21 -3.86 8.44
CA LYS A 375 19.19 -4.27 7.42
C LYS A 375 19.28 -5.79 7.34
N VAL A 376 19.32 -6.34 6.13
CA VAL A 376 19.64 -7.76 5.87
C VAL A 376 20.81 -7.86 4.91
N ASP A 377 21.72 -8.79 5.19
CA ASP A 377 22.89 -9.01 4.36
C ASP A 377 22.61 -10.03 3.25
N PRO A 378 23.35 -10.04 2.13
CA PRO A 378 23.10 -10.96 1.03
C PRO A 378 23.19 -12.42 1.47
N ASN A 379 22.22 -13.23 1.04
CA ASN A 379 22.04 -14.64 1.40
C ASN A 379 21.68 -14.90 2.87
N GLU A 380 21.49 -13.85 3.68
CA GLU A 380 21.05 -13.97 5.06
C GLU A 380 19.60 -14.49 5.12
N TRP A 381 19.35 -15.49 5.98
CA TRP A 381 18.01 -15.96 6.27
C TRP A 381 17.38 -15.14 7.39
N PHE A 382 16.16 -14.66 7.13
CA PHE A 382 15.37 -13.90 8.10
C PHE A 382 13.94 -14.41 8.16
N SER A 383 13.30 -14.25 9.32
CA SER A 383 11.89 -14.59 9.54
C SER A 383 11.09 -13.31 9.71
N VAL A 384 9.91 -13.28 9.11
CA VAL A 384 8.87 -12.28 9.40
C VAL A 384 7.79 -12.98 10.21
N ILE A 385 7.80 -12.76 11.52
CA ILE A 385 6.80 -13.29 12.44
C ILE A 385 5.68 -12.26 12.57
N VAL A 386 4.44 -12.67 12.33
CA VAL A 386 3.25 -11.84 12.51
C VAL A 386 2.36 -12.44 13.58
N ARG A 387 1.90 -11.60 14.51
CA ARG A 387 0.90 -11.93 15.53
C ARG A 387 -0.29 -10.99 15.38
N VAL A 388 -1.50 -11.54 15.40
CA VAL A 388 -2.74 -10.75 15.33
C VAL A 388 -3.62 -10.97 16.53
N SER A 389 -4.26 -9.89 16.97
CA SER A 389 -5.20 -9.92 18.10
C SER A 389 -6.27 -8.85 17.93
N ASN A 390 -7.42 -9.08 18.55
CA ASN A 390 -8.46 -8.09 18.77
C ASN A 390 -9.30 -8.46 19.99
N SER A 391 -10.10 -7.52 20.49
CA SER A 391 -10.96 -7.74 21.67
C SER A 391 -12.01 -8.83 21.47
N ALA A 392 -12.52 -8.97 20.25
CA ALA A 392 -13.49 -10.02 19.89
C ALA A 392 -12.86 -11.43 19.81
N GLY A 393 -11.54 -11.55 19.86
CA GLY A 393 -10.82 -12.82 19.81
C GLY A 393 -10.88 -13.56 18.47
N ASN A 394 -11.48 -12.95 17.43
CA ASN A 394 -11.69 -13.54 16.10
C ASN A 394 -10.69 -13.05 15.04
N ALA A 395 -9.74 -12.18 15.39
CA ALA A 395 -8.66 -11.79 14.50
C ALA A 395 -7.83 -13.01 14.05
N LYS A 396 -7.53 -13.08 12.75
CA LYS A 396 -6.71 -14.15 12.17
C LYS A 396 -5.91 -13.69 10.94
N ILE A 397 -4.80 -14.39 10.69
CA ILE A 397 -3.98 -14.20 9.49
C ILE A 397 -4.58 -15.05 8.35
N VAL A 398 -4.72 -14.45 7.18
CA VAL A 398 -5.20 -15.12 5.98
C VAL A 398 -4.10 -16.01 5.42
N THR A 399 -4.45 -17.24 5.05
CA THR A 399 -3.55 -18.18 4.40
C THR A 399 -3.99 -18.45 2.97
N ALA A 400 -3.03 -18.75 2.09
CA ALA A 400 -3.26 -19.11 0.71
C ALA A 400 -2.63 -20.47 0.40
N TYR A 401 -3.05 -21.09 -0.70
CA TYR A 401 -2.29 -22.20 -1.27
C TYR A 401 -0.91 -21.71 -1.71
N ARG A 402 0.14 -22.48 -1.39
CA ARG A 402 1.50 -22.15 -1.84
C ARG A 402 1.58 -22.18 -3.37
N ALA A 403 2.44 -21.33 -3.93
CA ALA A 403 2.75 -21.32 -5.35
C ALA A 403 4.26 -21.25 -5.54
N GLY A 404 4.98 -22.32 -5.17
CA GLY A 404 6.44 -22.36 -5.15
C GLY A 404 6.97 -22.79 -3.78
N LYS A 405 7.79 -21.94 -3.16
CA LYS A 405 8.41 -22.22 -1.85
C LYS A 405 7.37 -22.30 -0.72
N ASP A 406 7.66 -23.10 0.30
CA ASP A 406 6.73 -23.45 1.39
C ASP A 406 7.29 -23.12 2.78
N LEU A 407 8.19 -22.14 2.85
CA LEU A 407 8.85 -21.69 4.08
C LEU A 407 7.94 -20.79 4.91
N SER A 408 6.78 -21.33 5.28
CA SER A 408 5.76 -20.68 6.11
C SER A 408 5.37 -21.60 7.26
N TYR A 409 5.25 -21.02 8.45
CA TYR A 409 5.16 -21.75 9.71
C TYR A 409 4.09 -21.14 10.60
N VAL A 410 3.37 -21.99 11.33
CA VAL A 410 2.40 -21.57 12.36
C VAL A 410 2.99 -21.78 13.75
N GLY A 411 2.79 -20.78 14.62
CA GLY A 411 3.20 -20.86 16.02
C GLY A 411 2.25 -21.73 16.84
N SER A 412 2.81 -22.53 17.75
CA SER A 412 2.08 -23.40 18.68
C SER A 412 2.81 -23.41 20.03
N GLY A 413 2.52 -22.42 20.88
CA GLY A 413 3.28 -22.16 22.09
C GLY A 413 4.70 -21.68 21.74
N GLU A 414 5.71 -22.34 22.29
CA GLU A 414 7.13 -22.06 22.00
C GLU A 414 7.63 -22.73 20.70
N ASN A 415 6.79 -23.57 20.08
CA ASN A 415 7.17 -24.34 18.90
C ASN A 415 6.60 -23.77 17.60
N TRP A 416 7.27 -24.07 16.49
CA TRP A 416 6.84 -23.73 15.13
C TRP A 416 6.67 -24.95 14.26
N ASN A 417 5.52 -25.03 13.58
CA ASN A 417 5.19 -26.13 12.67
C ASN A 417 5.04 -25.60 11.25
N LYS A 418 5.57 -26.32 10.26
CA LYS A 418 5.44 -25.95 8.85
C LYS A 418 3.97 -26.03 8.43
N LEU A 419 3.48 -25.04 7.69
CA LEU A 419 2.12 -25.03 7.14
C LEU A 419 1.92 -26.03 5.98
N GLY A 420 3.01 -26.43 5.32
CA GLY A 420 3.01 -27.43 4.25
C GLY A 420 2.46 -26.87 2.94
N ASN A 421 1.20 -27.20 2.61
CA ASN A 421 0.57 -26.76 1.35
C ASN A 421 0.04 -25.33 1.39
N PHE A 422 0.10 -24.69 2.57
CA PHE A 422 -0.39 -23.34 2.78
C PHE A 422 0.76 -22.41 3.16
N VAL A 423 0.56 -21.13 2.90
CA VAL A 423 1.46 -20.06 3.32
C VAL A 423 0.64 -18.91 3.88
N GLY A 424 1.17 -18.23 4.91
CA GLY A 424 0.62 -16.95 5.34
C GLY A 424 0.74 -15.91 4.24
N ARG A 425 -0.29 -15.09 4.05
CA ARG A 425 -0.24 -13.92 3.18
C ARG A 425 0.57 -12.81 3.85
N ILE A 426 1.87 -13.06 4.04
CA ILE A 426 2.83 -12.17 4.71
C ILE A 426 3.90 -11.82 3.69
N LYS A 427 4.11 -10.51 3.50
CA LYS A 427 5.12 -9.95 2.61
C LYS A 427 6.12 -9.09 3.37
N ALA A 428 7.37 -9.11 2.95
CA ALA A 428 8.39 -8.16 3.41
C ALA A 428 8.71 -7.17 2.29
N TYR A 429 8.46 -5.89 2.53
CA TYR A 429 8.83 -4.80 1.61
C TYR A 429 10.22 -4.29 1.98
N THR A 430 11.14 -4.33 1.01
CA THR A 430 12.53 -3.89 1.21
C THR A 430 12.91 -2.76 0.28
N SER A 431 13.92 -1.99 0.67
CA SER A 431 14.58 -1.00 -0.19
C SER A 431 16.09 -1.09 -0.12
N LEU A 432 16.74 -0.68 -1.19
CA LEU A 432 18.17 -0.42 -1.24
C LEU A 432 18.45 0.99 -0.72
N ALA A 433 19.19 1.06 0.39
CA ALA A 433 19.67 2.30 0.96
C ALA A 433 21.20 2.37 0.85
N GLY A 434 21.67 3.47 0.27
CA GLY A 434 23.09 3.85 0.26
C GLY A 434 23.37 4.99 1.23
N CYS A 435 24.63 5.43 1.25
CA CYS A 435 25.05 6.68 1.89
C CYS A 435 25.54 7.63 0.79
N GLU A 436 24.64 8.12 -0.06
CA GLU A 436 25.02 8.97 -1.20
C GLU A 436 25.32 10.40 -0.73
N ASN A 437 24.65 10.87 0.34
CA ASN A 437 24.93 12.13 1.01
C ASN A 437 25.50 11.92 2.43
N PRO A 438 26.30 12.86 2.96
CA PRO A 438 26.83 12.78 4.33
C PRO A 438 25.75 12.66 5.42
N SER A 439 24.54 13.18 5.18
CA SER A 439 23.38 13.07 6.09
C SER A 439 22.74 11.68 6.12
N ASP A 440 22.99 10.85 5.11
CA ASP A 440 22.32 9.55 4.95
C ASP A 440 22.94 8.49 5.87
N HIS A 441 24.08 8.79 6.47
CA HIS A 441 24.78 7.89 7.36
C HIS A 441 24.02 7.69 8.67
N LYS A 442 23.63 6.45 8.94
CA LYS A 442 23.21 6.00 10.28
C LYS A 442 24.39 5.45 11.05
N TRP A 443 25.16 6.35 11.67
CA TRP A 443 26.31 6.01 12.48
C TRP A 443 25.92 5.26 13.76
N ARG A 444 26.64 4.17 14.08
CA ARG A 444 26.63 3.58 15.43
C ARG A 444 27.30 4.51 16.43
N ASP A 445 27.17 4.17 17.70
CA ASP A 445 27.89 4.85 18.77
C ASP A 445 29.42 4.76 18.56
N TRP A 446 30.11 5.78 19.06
CA TRP A 446 31.57 5.81 19.05
C TRP A 446 32.14 4.70 19.93
N ALA A 447 32.93 3.82 19.35
CA ALA A 447 33.73 2.84 20.06
C ALA A 447 35.15 3.37 20.28
N LEU A 448 35.66 3.26 21.50
CA LEU A 448 37.04 3.59 21.82
C LEU A 448 37.97 2.54 21.20
N THR A 449 38.89 2.96 20.34
CA THR A 449 39.89 2.07 19.72
C THR A 449 41.26 2.21 20.39
N GLU A 450 41.55 3.37 20.97
CA GLU A 450 42.79 3.63 21.70
C GLU A 450 42.51 4.60 22.86
N LYS A 451 42.87 4.23 24.08
CA LYS A 451 42.68 5.08 25.27
C LYS A 451 43.65 6.27 25.23
N PRO A 452 43.19 7.52 25.45
CA PRO A 452 44.10 8.65 25.62
C PRO A 452 44.94 8.46 26.90
N THR A 453 46.19 8.91 26.86
CA THR A 453 47.08 9.00 28.02
C THR A 453 47.36 10.47 28.37
N ALA A 454 48.17 10.70 29.40
CA ALA A 454 48.58 12.07 29.74
C ALA A 454 49.36 12.74 28.61
N SER A 455 50.16 11.98 27.84
CA SER A 455 51.08 12.51 26.82
C SER A 455 50.74 12.09 25.40
N SER A 456 49.65 11.36 25.17
CA SER A 456 49.33 10.82 23.85
C SER A 456 47.82 10.76 23.63
N ASP A 457 47.38 11.24 22.46
CA ASP A 457 45.98 11.23 22.07
C ASP A 457 45.43 9.79 22.01
N GLY A 458 44.14 9.65 22.31
CA GLY A 458 43.37 8.45 22.06
C GLY A 458 42.69 8.49 20.70
N LYS A 459 42.04 7.39 20.35
CA LYS A 459 41.26 7.25 19.12
C LYS A 459 39.91 6.61 19.41
N LYS A 460 38.89 7.07 18.72
CA LYS A 460 37.58 6.42 18.63
C LYS A 460 37.20 6.24 17.18
N ALA A 461 36.42 5.21 16.91
CA ALA A 461 35.86 4.93 15.60
C ALA A 461 34.35 4.69 15.71
N ARG A 462 33.60 5.04 14.67
CA ARG A 462 32.21 4.61 14.51
C ARG A 462 31.96 4.17 13.09
N THR A 463 31.07 3.21 12.92
CA THR A 463 30.74 2.62 11.62
C THR A 463 29.30 2.90 11.28
N CYS A 464 29.06 3.30 10.04
CA CYS A 464 27.72 3.50 9.51
C CYS A 464 27.05 2.13 9.34
N SER A 465 25.91 1.95 9.99
CA SER A 465 25.12 0.72 9.94
C SER A 465 24.55 0.41 8.55
N LEU A 466 24.40 1.42 7.69
CA LEU A 466 23.91 1.27 6.32
C LEU A 466 25.03 0.88 5.37
N CYS A 467 25.98 1.77 5.09
CA CYS A 467 27.02 1.53 4.08
C CYS A 467 28.31 0.87 4.60
N GLY A 468 28.46 0.67 5.91
CA GLY A 468 29.68 0.09 6.49
C GLY A 468 30.90 1.00 6.48
N GLN A 469 30.78 2.24 5.97
CA GLN A 469 31.84 3.24 6.09
C GLN A 469 32.18 3.47 7.56
N THR A 470 33.46 3.67 7.87
CA THR A 470 33.95 3.92 9.21
C THR A 470 34.61 5.29 9.24
N GLU A 471 34.29 6.08 10.25
CA GLU A 471 35.01 7.32 10.54
C GLU A 471 35.71 7.23 11.88
N THR A 472 36.85 7.89 11.97
CA THR A 472 37.69 7.93 13.17
C THR A 472 37.81 9.37 13.66
N ALA A 473 37.80 9.55 14.97
CA ALA A 473 38.06 10.83 15.60
C ALA A 473 39.13 10.67 16.68
N VAL A 474 39.94 11.73 16.83
CA VAL A 474 40.96 11.84 17.87
C VAL A 474 40.28 12.22 19.18
N ILE A 475 40.74 11.62 20.28
CA ILE A 475 40.41 12.04 21.64
C ILE A 475 41.67 12.71 22.18
N GLU A 476 41.63 14.03 22.39
CA GLU A 476 42.80 14.77 22.84
C GLU A 476 43.33 14.23 24.18
N HIS A 477 44.65 14.09 24.28
CA HIS A 477 45.34 13.88 25.55
C HIS A 477 45.06 15.05 26.51
N PHE A 478 44.95 14.73 27.79
CA PHE A 478 44.48 15.70 28.78
C PHE A 478 45.59 16.61 29.32
N ALA A 479 46.87 16.32 29.10
CA ALA A 479 47.95 17.19 29.54
C ALA A 479 48.43 18.12 28.41
N LYS A 480 47.72 19.23 28.20
CA LYS A 480 48.05 20.21 27.15
C LYS A 480 49.37 20.97 27.36
N ASN A 481 50.09 20.76 28.48
CA ASN A 481 51.30 21.51 28.87
C ASN A 481 52.34 20.68 29.68
N CYS A 482 52.38 19.36 29.55
CA CYS A 482 53.41 18.58 30.27
C CYS A 482 54.73 18.55 29.47
N ILE A 483 55.68 19.39 29.90
CA ILE A 483 57.10 19.23 29.53
C ILE A 483 57.65 18.04 30.32
N ALA A 484 57.95 16.95 29.63
CA ALA A 484 58.65 15.82 30.23
C ALA A 484 60.14 16.14 30.32
N ASP A 485 60.57 16.78 31.41
CA ASP A 485 61.98 16.82 31.81
C ASP A 485 62.21 15.88 33.00
N GLY A 486 62.30 14.59 32.70
CA GLY A 486 62.97 13.57 33.53
C GLY A 486 62.49 13.27 34.95
N GLN A 487 61.64 14.09 35.59
CA GLN A 487 61.23 13.91 36.99
C GLN A 487 59.78 14.36 37.24
N LEU A 488 58.97 13.39 37.67
CA LEU A 488 57.63 13.48 38.30
C LEU A 488 56.44 13.97 37.45
N VAL A 489 55.48 13.07 37.25
CA VAL A 489 54.09 13.39 36.90
C VAL A 489 53.25 13.22 38.17
N TYR A 490 52.66 14.31 38.69
CA TYR A 490 51.58 14.24 39.68
C TYR A 490 50.25 14.01 38.94
N GLY A 491 49.50 13.02 39.41
CA GLY A 491 48.29 12.54 38.75
C GLY A 491 47.08 13.44 38.88
N PHE A 492 46.12 13.19 37.99
CA PHE A 492 44.71 13.13 38.37
C PHE A 492 44.15 11.83 37.78
N GLU A 493 43.88 10.82 38.61
CA GLU A 493 42.93 9.77 38.25
C GLU A 493 41.54 10.42 38.22
N GLN A 494 41.06 10.80 37.03
CA GLN A 494 39.65 11.06 36.87
C GLN A 494 38.96 9.69 36.77
N LYS A 495 38.31 9.27 37.87
CA LYS A 495 37.31 8.19 37.82
C LYS A 495 36.27 8.58 36.77
N LEU A 496 36.37 7.97 35.58
CA LEU A 496 35.28 7.96 34.60
C LEU A 496 34.15 7.10 35.19
N THR A 497 33.24 7.72 35.95
CA THR A 497 31.95 7.12 36.28
C THR A 497 30.98 7.36 35.13
N SER A 498 30.32 6.28 34.71
CA SER A 498 29.49 6.13 33.51
C SER A 498 28.15 6.87 33.51
N GLU A 499 28.06 8.07 34.09
CA GLU A 499 26.81 8.84 34.11
C GLU A 499 27.06 10.22 33.50
N LYS A 500 26.93 10.26 32.17
CA LYS A 500 26.72 11.40 31.26
C LYS A 500 27.59 11.25 30.01
N PHE A 501 27.15 10.34 29.13
CA PHE A 501 27.22 10.52 27.69
C PHE A 501 25.94 9.97 27.08
#